data_AF-A0A3P8I6D7-F1
#
_entry.id   AF-A0A3P8I6D7-F1
#
_cell.length_a   1.000
_cell.length_b   1.000
_cell.length_c   1.000
_cell.angle_alpha   90.00
_cell.angle_beta   90.00
_cell.angle_gamma   90.00
#
_symmetry.space_group_name_H-M   'P 1'
#
loop_
_entity.id
_entity.type
_entity.pdbx_description
1 polymer ?
#
loop_
_entity_poly.entity_id
_entity_poly.type
_entity_poly.pdbx_seq_one_letter_code
_entity_poly.pdbx_strand_id
1 'polypeptide(L)'
;MMIIADACCRHNLVCVSDEVYEWLVFPPKQHHKIASLPGMWSRTLTIGSAGKTFSVTGWKLGWTVGPANLIHGMQLHQQNTVYTCPTPIQEATARSLEIELPLLSTPESYFEEMRRTIEPKGRKMVERLNKIGMSAVRPTGGYFLFADVSKMREYFTVLTVI
;
A
#
# COMPACT_ATOMS: atom_id res chain seq x y z
N MET A 1 0.20 7.69 13.54
CA MET A 1 1.62 7.27 13.40
C MET A 1 2.48 7.62 14.62
N MET A 2 2.39 8.82 15.23
CA MET A 2 3.23 9.17 16.40
C MET A 2 3.14 8.20 17.58
N ILE A 3 1.93 7.71 17.91
CA ILE A 3 1.73 6.71 18.99
C ILE A 3 2.49 5.40 18.68
N ILE A 4 2.51 4.98 17.41
CA ILE A 4 3.24 3.78 16.97
C ILE A 4 4.75 4.03 17.06
N ALA A 5 5.21 5.20 16.62
CA ALA A 5 6.62 5.57 16.70
C ALA A 5 7.12 5.63 18.15
N ASP A 6 6.33 6.23 19.05
CA ASP A 6 6.64 6.26 20.49
C ASP A 6 6.77 4.84 21.07
N ALA A 7 5.80 3.96 20.79
CA ALA A 7 5.86 2.58 21.22
C ALA A 7 7.09 1.85 20.67
N CYS A 8 7.41 2.03 19.39
CA CYS A 8 8.60 1.42 18.77
C CYS A 8 9.90 1.91 19.42
N CYS A 9 10.02 3.21 19.69
CA CYS A 9 11.19 3.79 20.33
C CYS A 9 11.31 3.35 21.80
N ARG A 10 10.23 3.45 22.58
CA ARG A 10 10.19 3.12 24.01
C ARG A 10 10.50 1.66 24.29
N HIS A 11 10.01 0.76 23.44
CA HIS A 11 10.13 -0.68 23.64
C HIS A 11 11.20 -1.33 22.75
N ASN A 12 12.02 -0.52 22.09
CA ASN A 12 13.05 -0.97 21.15
C ASN A 12 12.54 -1.97 20.10
N LEU A 13 11.37 -1.69 19.51
CA LEU A 13 10.77 -2.54 18.49
C LEU A 13 11.27 -2.16 17.09
N VAL A 14 11.27 -3.15 16.20
CA VAL A 14 11.41 -2.94 14.76
C VAL A 14 10.02 -2.71 14.16
N CYS A 15 9.90 -1.71 13.29
CA CYS A 15 8.70 -1.44 12.51
C CYS A 15 8.88 -2.01 11.10
N VAL A 16 8.00 -2.92 10.68
CA VAL A 16 7.88 -3.33 9.28
C VAL A 16 6.71 -2.56 8.69
N SER A 17 7.02 -1.57 7.85
CA SER A 17 6.05 -0.67 7.22
C SER A 17 5.75 -1.16 5.81
N ASP A 18 4.62 -1.84 5.63
CA ASP A 18 4.09 -2.19 4.32
C ASP A 18 3.45 -0.96 3.67
N GLU A 19 4.13 -0.37 2.68
CA GLU A 19 3.74 0.88 2.02
C GLU A 19 3.46 0.67 0.53
N VAL A 20 3.04 -0.53 0.11
CA VAL A 20 2.82 -0.86 -1.31
C VAL A 20 1.76 0.01 -2.01
N TYR A 21 0.92 0.72 -1.25
CA TYR A 21 -0.10 1.64 -1.76
C TYR A 21 0.26 3.13 -1.58
N GLU A 22 1.52 3.48 -1.34
CA GLU A 22 1.96 4.85 -1.03
C GLU A 22 1.48 5.91 -2.05
N TRP A 23 1.36 5.52 -3.33
CA TRP A 23 0.96 6.42 -4.42
C TRP A 23 -0.57 6.52 -4.61
N LEU A 24 -1.34 5.61 -4.01
CA LEU A 24 -2.80 5.57 -4.14
C LEU A 24 -3.47 6.05 -2.86
N VAL A 25 -3.28 7.31 -2.52
CA VAL A 25 -3.95 7.97 -1.37
C VAL A 25 -4.86 9.06 -1.92
N PHE A 26 -6.06 9.26 -1.37
CA PHE A 26 -7.03 10.23 -1.89
C PHE A 26 -7.08 11.52 -1.04
N PRO A 27 -7.26 12.71 -1.64
CA PRO A 27 -7.30 13.97 -0.90
C PRO A 27 -8.45 14.00 0.12
N PRO A 28 -8.30 14.74 1.22
CA PRO A 28 -7.15 15.58 1.60
C PRO A 28 -6.02 14.79 2.29
N LYS A 29 -6.08 13.46 2.33
CA LYS A 29 -5.06 12.63 2.98
C LYS A 29 -3.80 12.56 2.12
N GLN A 30 -2.67 12.35 2.80
CA GLN A 30 -1.36 12.15 2.21
C GLN A 30 -0.71 10.91 2.82
N HIS A 31 0.13 10.23 2.03
CA HIS A 31 0.98 9.19 2.56
C HIS A 31 2.13 9.79 3.37
N HIS A 32 2.37 9.27 4.56
CA HIS A 32 3.52 9.63 5.35
C HIS A 32 4.29 8.36 5.69
N LYS A 33 5.58 8.32 5.35
CA LYS A 33 6.44 7.19 5.69
C LYS A 33 6.75 7.22 7.18
N ILE A 34 6.51 6.13 7.90
CA ILE A 34 6.81 6.12 9.35
C ILE A 34 8.31 6.26 9.62
N ALA A 35 9.15 5.82 8.68
CA ALA A 35 10.60 5.95 8.72
C ALA A 35 11.11 7.40 8.75
N SER A 36 10.30 8.38 8.31
CA SER A 36 10.68 9.81 8.35
C SER A 36 10.43 10.47 9.71
N LEU A 37 9.77 9.77 10.64
CA LEU A 37 9.55 10.29 11.98
C LEU A 37 10.83 10.22 12.84
N PRO A 38 11.00 11.12 13.82
CA PRO A 38 12.15 11.11 14.71
C PRO A 38 12.41 9.74 15.35
N GLY A 39 13.65 9.25 15.26
CA GLY A 39 14.06 7.96 15.82
C GLY A 39 13.65 6.72 15.02
N MET A 40 12.77 6.84 14.02
CA MET A 40 12.19 5.69 13.33
C MET A 40 13.07 5.10 12.23
N TRP A 41 13.90 5.89 11.54
CA TRP A 41 14.80 5.38 10.49
C TRP A 41 15.64 4.18 10.95
N SER A 42 16.27 4.29 12.13
CA SER A 42 17.15 3.25 12.69
C SER A 42 16.48 1.91 12.99
N ARG A 43 15.14 1.84 12.92
CA ARG A 43 14.33 0.69 13.33
C ARG A 43 13.19 0.37 12.37
N THR A 44 13.19 0.91 11.15
CA THR A 44 12.09 0.70 10.19
C THR A 44 12.59 0.02 8.92
N LEU A 45 11.89 -1.03 8.50
CA LEU A 45 11.95 -1.58 7.14
C LEU A 45 10.70 -1.12 6.39
N THR A 46 10.87 -0.30 5.38
CA THR A 46 9.80 0.13 4.47
C THR A 46 9.75 -0.80 3.26
N ILE A 47 8.59 -1.34 2.96
CA ILE A 47 8.35 -2.29 1.85
C ILE A 47 7.54 -1.60 0.75
N GLY A 48 7.96 -1.79 -0.50
CA GLY A 48 7.25 -1.33 -1.69
C GLY A 48 7.04 -2.43 -2.73
N SER A 49 6.17 -2.17 -3.71
CA SER A 49 5.80 -3.15 -4.74
C SER A 49 5.60 -2.50 -6.10
N ALA A 50 6.39 -2.93 -7.10
CA ALA A 50 6.21 -2.49 -8.49
C ALA A 50 4.80 -2.79 -9.01
N GLY A 51 4.26 -3.96 -8.62
CA GLY A 51 2.95 -4.40 -9.08
C GLY A 51 1.78 -3.55 -8.59
N LYS A 52 1.91 -2.92 -7.41
CA LYS A 52 0.91 -1.97 -6.89
C LYS A 52 1.20 -0.55 -7.34
N THR A 53 2.47 -0.18 -7.41
CA THR A 53 2.93 1.13 -7.90
C THR A 53 2.55 1.39 -9.35
N PHE A 54 2.69 0.41 -10.25
CA PHE A 54 2.50 0.57 -11.70
C PHE A 54 1.37 -0.29 -12.29
N SER A 55 0.45 -0.80 -11.45
CA SER A 55 -0.66 -1.68 -11.86
C SER A 55 -0.27 -2.95 -12.65
N VAL A 56 0.97 -3.42 -12.49
CA VAL A 56 1.54 -4.61 -13.15
C VAL A 56 1.69 -5.77 -12.17
N THR A 57 0.59 -6.18 -11.53
CA THR A 57 0.62 -7.15 -10.41
C THR A 57 1.30 -8.50 -10.72
N GLY A 58 1.33 -8.90 -11.99
CA GLY A 58 2.02 -10.11 -12.46
C GLY A 58 3.55 -10.02 -12.47
N TRP A 59 4.15 -8.82 -12.36
CA TRP A 59 5.61 -8.65 -12.35
C TRP A 59 6.27 -9.19 -11.08
N LYS A 60 5.51 -9.29 -9.97
CA LYS A 60 5.96 -9.90 -8.71
C LYS A 60 7.30 -9.35 -8.19
N LEU A 61 7.63 -8.10 -8.51
CA LEU A 61 8.81 -7.40 -7.99
C LEU A 61 8.41 -6.42 -6.87
N GLY A 62 9.21 -6.40 -5.82
CA GLY A 62 9.12 -5.45 -4.71
C GLY A 62 10.51 -5.12 -4.18
N TRP A 63 10.57 -4.24 -3.19
CA TRP A 63 11.82 -3.78 -2.59
C TRP A 63 11.66 -3.51 -1.09
N THR A 64 12.78 -3.43 -0.40
CA THR A 64 12.85 -3.03 1.01
C THR A 64 13.89 -1.93 1.18
N VAL A 65 13.53 -0.88 1.93
CA VAL A 65 14.40 0.25 2.25
C VAL A 65 14.47 0.37 3.77
N GLY A 66 15.66 0.56 4.31
CA GLY A 66 15.87 0.68 5.75
C GLY A 66 17.34 0.83 6.11
N PRO A 67 17.67 0.85 7.41
CA PRO A 67 19.02 1.02 7.89
C PRO A 67 19.85 -0.24 7.61
N ALA A 68 21.16 -0.06 7.39
CA ALA A 68 22.06 -1.11 6.91
C ALA A 68 22.03 -2.38 7.76
N ASN A 69 21.94 -2.25 9.10
CA ASN A 69 21.87 -3.37 10.02
C ASN A 69 20.63 -4.25 9.83
N LEU A 70 19.48 -3.67 9.42
CA LEU A 70 18.26 -4.44 9.15
C LEU A 70 18.27 -5.00 7.72
N ILE A 71 18.75 -4.21 6.74
CA ILE A 71 18.88 -4.65 5.35
C ILE A 71 19.82 -5.85 5.21
N HIS A 72 20.89 -5.91 6.02
CA HIS A 72 21.81 -7.04 6.00
C HIS A 72 21.10 -8.39 6.23
N GLY A 73 20.16 -8.45 7.18
CA GLY A 73 19.37 -9.66 7.42
C GLY A 73 18.51 -10.05 6.20
N MET A 74 17.93 -9.06 5.51
CA MET A 74 17.15 -9.28 4.29
C MET A 74 18.03 -9.81 3.14
N GLN A 75 19.25 -9.28 3.00
CA GLN A 75 20.22 -9.73 1.99
C GLN A 75 20.65 -11.18 2.24
N LEU A 76 20.97 -11.53 3.49
CA LEU A 76 21.30 -12.92 3.85
C LEU A 76 20.15 -13.87 3.53
N HIS A 77 18.90 -13.48 3.84
CA HIS A 77 17.74 -14.29 3.52
C HIS A 77 17.57 -14.47 2.01
N GLN A 78 17.68 -13.39 1.23
CA GLN A 78 17.57 -13.44 -0.23
C GLN A 78 18.66 -14.32 -0.86
N GLN A 79 19.91 -14.19 -0.41
CA GLN A 79 21.03 -14.99 -0.87
C GLN A 79 20.82 -16.50 -0.65
N ASN A 80 20.19 -16.87 0.48
CA ASN A 80 19.98 -18.27 0.85
C ASN A 80 18.62 -18.84 0.42
N THR A 81 17.82 -18.10 -0.35
CA THR A 81 16.50 -18.55 -0.84
C THR A 81 16.40 -18.49 -2.34
N VAL A 82 16.24 -17.30 -2.91
CA VAL A 82 15.99 -17.08 -4.34
C VAL A 82 17.23 -16.57 -5.09
N TYR A 83 18.24 -16.07 -4.35
CA TYR A 83 19.50 -15.50 -4.82
C TYR A 83 19.33 -14.21 -5.64
N THR A 84 18.55 -14.24 -6.72
CA THR A 84 18.35 -13.14 -7.67
C THR A 84 16.88 -12.90 -8.00
N CYS A 85 16.56 -11.68 -8.41
CA CYS A 85 15.26 -11.31 -9.00
C CYS A 85 15.36 -11.28 -10.54
N PRO A 86 14.24 -11.40 -11.29
CA PRO A 86 14.26 -11.37 -12.75
C PRO A 86 14.79 -10.04 -13.30
N THR A 87 15.95 -10.06 -13.98
CA THR A 87 16.63 -8.86 -14.50
C THR A 87 15.75 -7.98 -15.40
N PRO A 88 14.99 -8.52 -16.38
CA PRO A 88 14.16 -7.67 -17.23
C PRO A 88 13.08 -6.90 -16.46
N ILE A 89 12.55 -7.48 -15.38
CA ILE A 89 11.52 -6.85 -14.55
C ILE A 89 12.13 -5.77 -13.65
N GLN A 90 13.35 -6.00 -13.17
CA GLN A 90 14.12 -5.00 -12.43
C GLN A 90 14.39 -3.77 -13.32
N GLU A 91 14.86 -3.99 -14.55
CA GLU A 91 15.10 -2.92 -15.52
C GLU A 91 13.81 -2.15 -15.85
N ALA A 92 12.73 -2.86 -16.18
CA ALA A 92 11.46 -2.22 -16.50
C ALA A 92 10.94 -1.37 -15.34
N THR A 93 11.09 -1.84 -14.09
CA THR A 93 10.70 -1.08 -12.90
C THR A 93 11.58 0.16 -12.69
N ALA A 94 12.90 0.04 -12.90
CA ALA A 94 13.82 1.17 -12.81
C ALA A 94 13.46 2.25 -13.85
N ARG A 95 13.25 1.85 -15.11
CA ARG A 95 12.82 2.76 -16.19
C ARG A 95 11.48 3.43 -15.88
N SER A 96 10.50 2.71 -15.35
CA SER A 96 9.22 3.29 -14.93
C SER A 96 9.40 4.36 -13.85
N LEU A 97 10.28 4.13 -12.87
CA LEU A 97 10.60 5.12 -11.84
C LEU A 97 11.32 6.34 -12.44
N GLU A 98 12.31 6.14 -13.31
CA GLU A 98 13.03 7.23 -13.98
C GLU A 98 12.13 8.15 -14.81
N ILE A 99 11.13 7.56 -15.48
CA ILE A 99 10.13 8.31 -16.25
C ILE A 99 9.18 9.08 -15.32
N GLU A 100 8.75 8.47 -14.22
CA GLU A 100 7.73 9.03 -13.34
C GLU A 100 8.27 10.09 -12.38
N LEU A 101 9.50 9.92 -11.86
CA LEU A 101 10.13 10.84 -10.90
C LEU A 101 10.11 12.32 -11.32
N PRO A 102 10.49 12.71 -12.56
CA PRO A 102 10.43 14.11 -12.99
C PRO A 102 9.00 14.65 -13.18
N LEU A 103 8.00 13.76 -13.30
CA LEU A 103 6.59 14.11 -13.50
C LEU A 103 5.83 14.21 -12.17
N LEU A 104 6.46 13.89 -11.03
CA LEU A 104 5.77 13.91 -9.74
C LEU A 104 5.07 15.25 -9.50
N SER A 105 3.79 15.17 -9.10
CA SER A 105 2.91 16.32 -8.87
C SER A 105 2.48 17.11 -10.11
N THR A 106 2.74 16.61 -11.33
CA THR A 106 2.19 17.17 -12.57
C THR A 106 0.95 16.39 -13.03
N PRO A 107 0.08 16.98 -13.88
CA PRO A 107 -1.07 16.27 -14.46
C PRO A 107 -0.72 15.05 -15.32
N GLU A 108 0.52 14.98 -15.82
CA GLU A 108 1.08 13.91 -16.64
C GLU A 108 1.63 12.74 -15.80
N SER A 109 1.77 12.91 -14.48
CA SER A 109 2.15 11.82 -13.56
C SER A 109 1.15 10.67 -13.65
N TYR A 110 1.68 9.46 -13.83
CA TYR A 110 0.90 8.24 -13.73
C TYR A 110 0.24 8.10 -12.34
N PHE A 111 0.93 8.51 -11.27
CA PHE A 111 0.37 8.45 -9.92
C PHE A 111 -0.83 9.37 -9.72
N GLU A 112 -0.82 10.59 -10.30
CA GLU A 112 -1.99 11.47 -10.25
C GLU A 112 -3.13 10.99 -11.16
N GLU A 113 -2.81 10.45 -12.34
CA GLU A 113 -3.81 9.82 -13.21
C GLU A 113 -4.51 8.65 -12.50
N MET A 114 -3.75 7.79 -11.82
CA MET A 114 -4.27 6.65 -11.09
C MET A 114 -5.25 7.10 -10.00
N ARG A 115 -4.87 8.09 -9.17
CA ARG A 115 -5.76 8.66 -8.16
C ARG A 115 -7.05 9.21 -8.76
N ARG A 116 -6.95 10.02 -9.82
CA ARG A 116 -8.10 10.62 -10.53
C ARG A 116 -9.05 9.56 -11.08
N THR A 117 -8.50 8.41 -11.46
CA THR A 117 -9.27 7.30 -12.04
C THR A 117 -9.95 6.43 -10.99
N ILE A 118 -9.28 6.17 -9.86
CA ILE A 118 -9.74 5.20 -8.86
C ILE A 118 -10.64 5.85 -7.79
N GLU A 119 -10.37 7.09 -7.36
CA GLU A 119 -11.16 7.78 -6.33
C GLU A 119 -12.67 7.82 -6.65
N PRO A 120 -13.09 8.21 -7.87
CA PRO A 120 -14.52 8.29 -8.19
C PRO A 120 -15.19 6.92 -8.22
N LYS A 121 -14.46 5.87 -8.62
CA LYS A 121 -14.95 4.48 -8.63
C LYS A 121 -15.21 4.01 -7.21
N GLY A 122 -14.28 4.26 -6.29
CA GLY A 122 -14.45 3.95 -4.86
C GLY A 122 -15.66 4.66 -4.27
N ARG A 123 -15.81 5.96 -4.52
CA ARG A 123 -16.97 6.75 -4.07
C ARG A 123 -18.30 6.23 -4.62
N LYS A 124 -18.36 5.88 -5.91
CA LYS A 124 -19.54 5.29 -6.55
C LYS A 124 -19.89 3.92 -5.95
N MET A 125 -18.89 3.11 -5.60
CA MET A 125 -19.11 1.82 -4.95
C MET A 125 -19.69 2.00 -3.53
N VAL A 126 -19.14 2.91 -2.73
CA VAL A 126 -19.67 3.25 -1.40
C VAL A 126 -21.13 3.69 -1.49
N GLU A 127 -21.45 4.58 -2.44
CA GLU A 127 -22.83 5.04 -2.65
C GLU A 127 -23.78 3.88 -2.96
N ARG A 128 -23.38 2.95 -3.84
CA ARG A 128 -24.18 1.79 -4.22
C ARG A 128 -24.38 0.81 -3.08
N LEU A 129 -23.32 0.53 -2.30
CA LEU A 129 -23.38 -0.39 -1.17
C LEU A 129 -24.29 0.17 -0.05
N ASN A 130 -24.17 1.47 0.24
CA ASN A 130 -25.05 2.12 1.21
C ASN A 130 -26.53 2.10 0.76
N LYS A 131 -26.81 2.25 -0.54
CA LYS A 131 -28.18 2.17 -1.08
C LYS A 131 -28.83 0.79 -0.89
N ILE A 132 -28.05 -0.28 -0.83
CA ILE A 132 -28.55 -1.65 -0.62
C ILE A 132 -28.46 -2.10 0.85
N GLY A 133 -28.26 -1.17 1.79
CA GLY A 133 -28.25 -1.46 3.23
C GLY A 133 -26.91 -1.94 3.80
N MET A 134 -25.85 -1.99 3.00
CA MET A 134 -24.50 -2.31 3.48
C MET A 134 -23.77 -1.03 3.89
N SER A 135 -23.34 -0.91 5.15
CA SER A 135 -22.68 0.31 5.63
C SER A 135 -21.21 0.32 5.19
N ALA A 136 -20.91 1.01 4.09
CA ALA A 136 -19.59 1.08 3.49
C ALA A 136 -18.77 2.28 3.97
N VAL A 137 -17.51 2.04 4.34
CA VAL A 137 -16.54 3.06 4.74
C VAL A 137 -15.88 3.66 3.50
N ARG A 138 -15.86 4.99 3.40
CA ARG A 138 -15.14 5.67 2.31
C ARG A 138 -13.63 5.41 2.43
N PRO A 139 -12.99 4.81 1.42
CA PRO A 139 -11.55 4.60 1.45
C PRO A 139 -10.81 5.93 1.33
N THR A 140 -9.73 6.09 2.09
CA THR A 140 -8.81 7.22 1.96
C THR A 140 -7.58 6.90 1.11
N GLY A 141 -7.49 5.67 0.60
CA GLY A 141 -6.43 5.18 -0.26
C GLY A 141 -6.58 3.68 -0.55
N GLY A 142 -5.68 3.14 -1.36
CA GLY A 142 -5.70 1.76 -1.81
C GLY A 142 -6.82 1.45 -2.79
N TYR A 143 -6.99 0.15 -3.10
CA TYR A 143 -8.02 -0.34 -4.02
C TYR A 143 -9.27 -0.91 -3.31
N PHE A 144 -9.23 -1.01 -1.99
CA PHE A 144 -10.25 -1.72 -1.23
C PHE A 144 -11.10 -0.77 -0.40
N LEU A 145 -12.33 -1.19 -0.13
CA LEU A 145 -13.21 -0.60 0.86
C LEU A 145 -13.79 -1.73 1.71
N PHE A 146 -14.22 -1.39 2.92
CA PHE A 146 -14.92 -2.32 3.80
C PHE A 146 -16.38 -1.91 3.89
N ALA A 147 -17.27 -2.90 3.82
CA ALA A 147 -18.70 -2.71 3.99
C ALA A 147 -19.21 -3.65 5.07
N ASP A 148 -19.87 -3.08 6.06
CA ASP A 148 -20.55 -3.83 7.10
C ASP A 148 -21.87 -4.39 6.56
N VAL A 149 -22.00 -5.70 6.66
CA VAL A 149 -23.16 -6.50 6.22
C VAL A 149 -23.99 -7.01 7.40
N SER A 150 -23.69 -6.60 8.64
CA SER A 150 -24.40 -7.03 9.85
C SER A 150 -25.91 -6.82 9.78
N LYS A 151 -26.35 -5.74 9.09
CA LYS A 151 -27.76 -5.41 8.85
C LYS A 151 -28.45 -6.30 7.82
N MET A 152 -27.70 -7.09 7.08
CA MET A 152 -28.21 -8.00 6.04
C MET A 152 -28.43 -9.42 6.56
N ARG A 153 -28.20 -9.69 7.86
CA ARG A 153 -28.18 -11.02 8.47
C ARG A 153 -29.48 -11.81 8.27
N GLU A 154 -30.62 -11.13 8.22
CA GLU A 154 -31.93 -11.76 8.00
C GLU A 154 -32.06 -12.38 6.60
N TYR A 155 -31.41 -11.81 5.58
CA TYR A 155 -31.44 -12.33 4.20
C TYR A 155 -30.58 -13.58 4.01
N PHE A 156 -29.56 -13.78 4.85
CA PHE A 156 -28.69 -14.97 4.79
C PHE A 156 -29.22 -16.15 5.62
N THR A 157 -30.12 -15.90 6.58
CA THR A 157 -30.69 -16.95 7.44
C THR A 157 -31.79 -17.75 6.74
N VAL A 158 -32.43 -17.19 5.70
CA VAL A 158 -33.47 -17.86 4.90
C VAL A 158 -32.88 -18.94 3.97
N LEU A 159 -31.58 -18.93 3.68
CA LEU A 159 -30.91 -19.92 2.82
C LEU A 159 -30.45 -21.19 3.56
N THR A 160 -30.65 -21.29 4.88
CA THR A 160 -30.23 -22.46 5.69
C THR A 160 -31.39 -23.41 6.01
N VAL A 161 -32.52 -23.29 5.31
CA VAL A 161 -33.64 -24.24 5.37
C VAL A 161 -33.93 -24.77 3.96
N ILE A 162 -33.03 -25.62 3.46
CA ILE A 162 -33.30 -26.64 2.44
C ILE A 162 -32.51 -27.88 2.83
#